data_AF-A0A5B7AZH2-F1
#
_entry.id   AF-A0A5B7AZH2-F1
#
_cell.length_a   1.000
_cell.length_b   1.000
_cell.length_c   1.000
_cell.angle_alpha   90.00
_cell.angle_beta   90.00
_cell.angle_gamma   90.00
#
_symmetry.space_group_name_H-M   'P 1'
#
loop_
_entity.id
_entity.type
_entity.pdbx_description
1 polymer ?
#
loop_
_entity_poly.entity_id
_entity_poly.type
_entity_poly.pdbx_seq_one_letter_code
_entity_poly.pdbx_strand_id
1 'polypeptide(L)'
;MVEIMHMRHKFDVDTRLVEGLVLDHGSRHPDMKRRADNCYILTCNVSLEYEKSEINAGFFYSSAEQREAMISAERRSVDERVKKIIELKNKVCSGNDNNFVVINQKGIDPPSLDLLARAGIIALRRAKRRNMERLILACGGEAVNSVDDLTPDCLGWAGLVYEHVLGEEKYTFVENVKNPHSCTILIKGPNDHTIAQIKDAVRDGLRAVKNTIEDESVVLGAGAFEVAARQHLINEVKKTVQGRAQLGVEAFADALLVVPKTLAENSGLDTQDVIIALTGEHDRGNIVGLNQHTGEPIDPQMEGIFDNYSVKRQIINSGPVISSQLLLVDEVIRAGRNMRKPN
;
A
#
# COMPACT_ATOMS: atom_id res chain seq x y z
N MET A 1 2.79 5.44 -6.60
CA MET A 1 2.24 4.18 -6.04
C MET A 1 2.95 3.86 -4.73
N VAL A 2 2.22 3.62 -3.62
CA VAL A 2 2.84 3.43 -2.29
C VAL A 2 2.84 1.95 -1.91
N GLU A 3 3.98 1.37 -1.52
CA GLU A 3 4.04 0.05 -0.85
C GLU A 3 4.00 0.24 0.66
N ILE A 4 3.23 -0.60 1.33
CA ILE A 4 3.27 -0.69 2.79
C ILE A 4 3.90 -2.04 3.14
N MET A 5 5.16 -1.98 3.53
CA MET A 5 5.92 -3.12 4.03
C MET A 5 5.91 -3.09 5.55
N HIS A 6 5.98 -4.25 6.18
CA HIS A 6 6.15 -4.34 7.62
C HIS A 6 7.33 -5.22 7.98
N MET A 7 7.92 -4.96 9.14
CA MET A 7 9.03 -5.70 9.69
C MET A 7 8.79 -5.90 11.19
N ARG A 8 8.85 -7.14 11.66
CA ARG A 8 8.66 -7.44 13.09
C ARG A 8 9.88 -6.98 13.87
N HIS A 9 9.73 -5.94 14.69
CA HIS A 9 10.78 -5.39 15.51
C HIS A 9 10.26 -5.03 16.90
N LYS A 10 11.12 -4.95 17.92
CA LYS A 10 10.69 -4.82 19.32
C LYS A 10 9.87 -3.55 19.60
N PHE A 11 10.07 -2.50 18.82
CA PHE A 11 9.41 -1.20 18.97
C PHE A 11 8.53 -0.89 17.76
N ASP A 12 7.44 -0.17 18.03
CA ASP A 12 6.41 0.28 17.07
C ASP A 12 6.60 1.73 16.60
N VAL A 13 7.49 2.49 17.23
CA VAL A 13 7.74 3.91 16.90
C VAL A 13 8.60 4.14 15.66
N ASP A 14 9.28 3.12 15.16
CA ASP A 14 10.29 3.23 14.09
C ASP A 14 9.72 3.02 12.68
N THR A 15 8.61 3.68 12.35
CA THR A 15 8.09 3.70 10.97
C THR A 15 8.91 4.65 10.11
N ARG A 16 9.43 4.17 8.97
CA ARG A 16 10.31 4.95 8.07
C ARG A 16 9.72 5.01 6.65
N LEU A 17 9.78 6.19 6.05
CA LEU A 17 9.59 6.34 4.61
C LEU A 17 10.89 5.99 3.88
N VAL A 18 10.81 5.07 2.95
CA VAL A 18 11.89 4.66 2.06
C VAL A 18 11.56 5.17 0.66
N GLU A 19 12.38 6.09 0.17
CA GLU A 19 12.30 6.63 -1.19
C GLU A 19 12.85 5.62 -2.20
N GLY A 20 12.05 4.58 -2.41
CA GLY A 20 12.35 3.44 -3.27
C GLY A 20 11.54 2.23 -2.85
N LEU A 21 12.14 1.05 -2.91
CA LEU A 21 11.44 -0.21 -2.64
C LEU A 21 12.15 -1.05 -1.56
N VAL A 22 11.34 -1.61 -0.66
CA VAL A 22 11.80 -2.68 0.25
C VAL A 22 11.24 -4.01 -0.24
N LEU A 23 12.12 -4.99 -0.44
CA LEU A 23 11.78 -6.36 -0.79
C LEU A 23 11.83 -7.24 0.46
N ASP A 24 10.92 -8.22 0.54
CA ASP A 24 10.78 -9.19 1.64
C ASP A 24 11.71 -10.41 1.52
N HIS A 25 12.69 -10.33 0.63
CA HIS A 25 13.68 -11.36 0.43
C HIS A 25 15.03 -10.72 0.11
N GLY A 26 16.09 -11.47 0.42
CA GLY A 26 17.47 -11.10 0.14
C GLY A 26 18.18 -12.13 -0.71
N SER A 27 19.49 -11.91 -0.86
CA SER A 27 20.39 -12.85 -1.49
C SER A 27 20.43 -14.16 -0.70
N ARG A 28 20.45 -15.28 -1.43
CA ARG A 28 20.58 -16.63 -0.85
C ARG A 28 22.02 -17.13 -0.83
N HIS A 29 22.91 -16.57 -1.65
CA HIS A 29 24.30 -17.01 -1.72
C HIS A 29 25.15 -16.23 -0.69
N PRO A 30 25.97 -16.91 0.14
CA PRO A 30 26.74 -16.26 1.21
C PRO A 30 27.77 -15.25 0.68
N ASP A 31 28.40 -15.54 -0.45
CA ASP A 31 29.46 -14.68 -1.01
C ASP A 31 28.94 -13.47 -1.82
N MET A 32 27.61 -13.32 -1.96
CA MET A 32 27.07 -12.12 -2.59
C MET A 32 27.21 -10.92 -1.66
N LYS A 33 27.51 -9.75 -2.24
CA LYS A 33 27.63 -8.49 -1.50
C LYS A 33 26.33 -8.19 -0.76
N ARG A 34 26.42 -7.86 0.54
CA ARG A 34 25.28 -7.43 1.34
C ARG A 34 24.93 -5.96 1.18
N ARG A 35 25.87 -5.15 0.68
CA ARG A 35 25.69 -3.73 0.42
C ARG A 35 26.43 -3.36 -0.85
N ALA A 36 25.79 -2.53 -1.66
CA ALA A 36 26.32 -2.02 -2.90
C ALA A 36 25.84 -0.59 -3.10
N ASP A 37 26.77 0.33 -3.33
CA ASP A 37 26.48 1.71 -3.72
C ASP A 37 26.47 1.82 -5.25
N ASN A 38 25.78 2.81 -5.82
CA ASN A 38 25.67 3.06 -7.26
C ASN A 38 25.34 1.80 -8.08
N CYS A 39 24.12 1.30 -7.94
CA CYS A 39 23.67 0.05 -8.53
C CYS A 39 22.88 0.27 -9.81
N TYR A 40 23.25 -0.44 -10.88
CA TYR A 40 22.35 -0.74 -11.98
C TYR A 40 21.45 -1.91 -11.61
N ILE A 41 20.15 -1.76 -11.86
CA ILE A 41 19.14 -2.76 -11.52
C ILE A 41 18.59 -3.35 -12.80
N LEU A 42 18.79 -4.65 -12.99
CA LEU A 42 18.14 -5.43 -14.03
C LEU A 42 16.90 -6.10 -13.45
N THR A 43 15.73 -5.68 -13.91
CA THR A 43 14.45 -6.32 -13.62
C THR A 43 14.12 -7.33 -14.71
N CYS A 44 13.99 -8.62 -14.36
CA CYS A 44 13.72 -9.65 -15.36
C CYS A 44 12.66 -10.66 -14.92
N ASN A 45 12.05 -11.32 -15.91
CA ASN A 45 11.08 -12.41 -15.73
C ASN A 45 11.52 -13.67 -16.49
N VAL A 46 12.84 -13.93 -16.48
CA VAL A 46 13.47 -15.05 -17.20
C VAL A 46 13.73 -16.18 -16.22
N SER A 47 13.51 -17.42 -16.63
CA SER A 47 13.85 -18.56 -15.78
C SER A 47 15.35 -18.82 -15.84
N LEU A 48 16.01 -18.69 -14.69
CA LEU A 48 17.42 -19.04 -14.48
C LEU A 48 17.51 -20.31 -13.62
N GLU A 49 16.54 -21.21 -13.78
CA GLU A 49 16.51 -22.52 -13.15
C GLU A 49 16.43 -23.59 -14.23
N TYR A 50 16.80 -24.81 -13.88
CA TYR A 50 16.52 -25.98 -14.68
C TYR A 50 15.00 -26.14 -14.89
N GLU A 51 14.55 -26.00 -16.13
CA GLU A 51 13.16 -26.20 -16.51
C GLU A 51 13.01 -27.59 -17.15
N LYS A 52 12.05 -28.36 -16.64
CA LYS A 52 11.61 -29.56 -17.34
C LYS A 52 10.84 -29.14 -18.59
N SER A 53 10.99 -29.90 -19.67
CA SER A 53 10.20 -29.70 -20.87
C SER A 53 8.70 -29.82 -20.56
N GLU A 54 7.89 -28.93 -21.12
CA GLU A 54 6.43 -28.96 -20.95
C GLU A 54 5.81 -30.21 -21.57
N ILE A 55 6.41 -30.70 -22.66
CA ILE A 55 6.09 -31.99 -23.25
C ILE A 55 6.89 -33.06 -22.50
N ASN A 56 6.27 -34.20 -22.23
CA ASN A 56 6.93 -35.36 -21.64
C ASN A 56 8.05 -35.88 -22.56
N ALA A 57 9.26 -35.34 -22.40
CA ALA A 57 10.47 -35.81 -23.03
C ALA A 57 11.13 -36.82 -22.09
N GLY A 58 11.10 -38.09 -22.47
CA GLY A 58 11.89 -39.14 -21.81
C GLY A 58 13.25 -39.24 -22.48
N PHE A 59 14.33 -39.05 -21.73
CA PHE A 59 15.68 -39.29 -22.24
C PHE A 59 16.06 -40.75 -22.02
N PHE A 60 16.40 -41.44 -23.11
CA PHE A 60 16.97 -42.79 -23.07
C PHE A 60 18.48 -42.68 -23.26
N TYR A 61 19.25 -43.22 -22.32
CA TYR A 61 20.71 -43.26 -22.40
C TYR A 61 21.20 -44.69 -22.18
N SER A 62 22.24 -45.08 -22.93
CA SER A 62 22.80 -46.45 -22.89
C SER A 62 24.14 -46.51 -22.14
N SER A 63 24.72 -45.36 -21.78
CA SER A 63 26.00 -45.25 -21.09
C SER A 63 25.99 -44.11 -20.06
N ALA A 64 26.88 -44.18 -19.06
CA ALA A 64 27.04 -43.14 -18.05
C ALA A 64 27.55 -41.82 -18.66
N GLU A 65 28.46 -41.88 -19.63
CA GLU A 65 29.01 -40.70 -20.31
C GLU A 65 27.94 -39.92 -21.09
N GLN A 66 27.03 -40.63 -21.78
CA GLN A 66 25.90 -39.99 -22.48
C GLN A 66 24.96 -39.28 -21.49
N ARG A 67 24.75 -39.86 -20.30
CA ARG A 67 23.94 -39.24 -19.25
C ARG A 67 24.56 -37.93 -18.76
N GLU A 68 25.86 -37.91 -18.49
CA GLU A 68 26.56 -36.69 -18.06
C GLU A 68 26.55 -35.61 -19.15
N ALA A 69 26.80 -35.99 -20.40
CA ALA A 69 26.76 -35.07 -21.53
C ALA A 69 25.38 -34.42 -21.69
N MET A 70 24.29 -35.18 -21.55
CA MET A 70 22.92 -34.65 -21.61
C MET A 70 22.62 -33.67 -20.48
N ILE A 71 22.97 -34.01 -19.23
CA ILE A 71 22.79 -33.12 -18.08
C ILE A 71 23.55 -31.80 -18.29
N SER A 72 24.77 -31.88 -18.83
CA SER A 72 25.57 -30.69 -19.14
C SER A 72 24.97 -29.84 -20.27
N ALA A 73 24.34 -30.48 -21.26
CA ALA A 73 23.72 -29.81 -22.40
C ALA A 73 22.43 -29.07 -22.01
N GLU A 74 21.59 -29.68 -21.16
CA GLU A 74 20.40 -29.00 -20.62
C GLU A 74 20.80 -27.77 -19.81
N ARG A 75 21.83 -27.91 -18.98
CA ARG A 75 22.36 -26.82 -18.17
C ARG A 75 23.06 -25.74 -18.99
N ARG A 76 23.66 -26.09 -20.13
CA ARG A 76 24.31 -25.12 -21.04
C ARG A 76 23.36 -23.98 -21.43
N SER A 77 22.08 -24.26 -21.66
CA SER A 77 21.09 -23.23 -21.98
C SER A 77 20.90 -22.22 -20.84
N VAL A 78 20.83 -22.68 -19.59
CA VAL A 78 20.72 -21.81 -18.41
C VAL A 78 22.02 -21.02 -18.21
N ASP A 79 23.18 -21.69 -18.31
CA ASP A 79 24.49 -21.06 -18.18
C ASP A 79 24.72 -20.00 -19.25
N GLU A 80 24.25 -20.21 -20.49
CA GLU A 80 24.29 -19.21 -21.58
C GLU A 80 23.46 -17.97 -21.24
N ARG A 81 22.25 -18.13 -20.67
CA ARG A 81 21.43 -17.00 -20.24
C ARG A 81 22.11 -16.19 -19.14
N VAL A 82 22.73 -16.86 -18.17
CA VAL A 82 23.48 -16.20 -17.09
C VAL A 82 24.72 -15.48 -17.62
N LYS A 83 25.44 -16.10 -18.58
CA LYS A 83 26.60 -15.47 -19.23
C LYS A 83 26.23 -14.16 -19.93
N LYS A 84 25.10 -14.10 -20.65
CA LYS A 84 24.62 -12.85 -21.28
C LYS A 84 24.39 -11.73 -20.25
N ILE A 85 23.86 -12.05 -19.07
CA ILE A 85 23.71 -11.09 -17.97
C ILE A 85 25.08 -10.62 -17.44
N ILE A 86 26.04 -11.54 -17.31
CA ILE A 86 27.41 -11.21 -16.90
C ILE A 86 28.10 -10.34 -17.95
N GLU A 87 27.90 -10.62 -19.24
CA GLU A 87 28.42 -9.81 -20.35
C GLU A 87 27.85 -8.39 -20.32
N LEU A 88 26.54 -8.23 -20.10
CA LEU A 88 25.92 -6.92 -19.91
C LEU A 88 26.53 -6.18 -18.72
N LYS A 89 26.68 -6.86 -17.58
CA LYS A 89 27.32 -6.31 -16.40
C LYS A 89 28.75 -5.86 -16.70
N ASN A 90 29.54 -6.65 -17.41
CA ASN A 90 30.89 -6.27 -17.81
C ASN A 90 30.86 -5.06 -18.76
N LYS A 91 29.94 -4.99 -19.71
CA LYS A 91 29.83 -3.85 -20.64
C LYS A 91 29.52 -2.53 -19.92
N VAL A 92 28.66 -2.56 -18.90
CA VAL A 92 28.20 -1.35 -18.19
C VAL A 92 29.11 -0.98 -17.02
N CYS A 93 29.70 -1.96 -16.34
CA CYS A 93 30.56 -1.74 -15.17
C CYS A 93 32.07 -1.72 -15.49
N SER A 94 32.48 -1.88 -16.76
CA SER A 94 33.90 -1.77 -17.13
C SER A 94 34.40 -0.33 -16.94
N GLY A 95 35.10 -0.09 -15.84
CA GLY A 95 35.81 1.18 -15.56
C GLY A 95 35.16 2.09 -14.52
N ASN A 96 34.03 1.71 -13.91
CA ASN A 96 33.36 2.47 -12.86
C ASN A 96 33.13 1.60 -11.62
N ASP A 97 33.10 2.20 -10.41
CA ASP A 97 32.73 1.55 -9.14
C ASP A 97 31.22 1.19 -9.05
N ASN A 98 30.55 1.07 -10.19
CA ASN A 98 29.13 0.79 -10.28
C ASN A 98 28.88 -0.71 -10.03
N ASN A 99 27.92 -0.99 -9.17
CA ASN A 99 27.49 -2.36 -8.88
C ASN A 99 26.31 -2.76 -9.76
N PHE A 100 26.04 -4.07 -9.82
CA PHE A 100 24.97 -4.63 -10.65
C PHE A 100 24.09 -5.56 -9.80
N VAL A 101 22.78 -5.33 -9.87
CA VAL A 101 21.77 -6.06 -9.10
C VAL A 101 20.77 -6.64 -10.07
N VAL A 102 20.51 -7.94 -9.96
CA VAL A 102 19.51 -8.67 -10.74
C VAL A 102 18.34 -8.98 -9.83
N ILE A 103 17.15 -8.53 -10.22
CA ILE A 103 15.90 -8.83 -9.53
C ILE A 103 15.04 -9.63 -10.48
N ASN A 104 14.96 -10.94 -10.24
CA ASN A 104 14.21 -11.86 -11.07
C ASN A 104 12.86 -12.21 -10.43
N GLN A 105 11.79 -12.13 -11.22
CA GLN A 105 10.47 -12.63 -10.83
C GLN A 105 10.46 -14.16 -10.74
N LYS A 106 11.19 -14.84 -11.63
CA LYS A 106 11.32 -16.29 -11.59
C LYS A 106 12.45 -16.71 -10.65
N GLY A 107 12.63 -18.01 -10.56
CA GLY A 107 13.66 -18.60 -9.73
C GLY A 107 15.07 -18.45 -10.31
N ILE A 108 16.07 -18.74 -9.46
CA ILE A 108 17.48 -18.85 -9.81
C ILE A 108 18.03 -20.08 -9.09
N ASP A 109 18.66 -20.99 -9.83
CA ASP A 109 19.22 -22.22 -9.29
C ASP A 109 20.57 -21.97 -8.57
N PRO A 110 20.98 -22.82 -7.62
CA PRO A 110 22.22 -22.62 -6.87
C PRO A 110 23.45 -22.44 -7.75
N PRO A 111 23.67 -23.24 -8.82
CA PRO A 111 24.86 -23.06 -9.63
C PRO A 111 24.88 -21.75 -10.44
N SER A 112 23.72 -21.22 -10.87
CA SER A 112 23.66 -19.88 -11.46
C SER A 112 23.92 -18.79 -10.42
N LEU A 113 23.47 -18.98 -9.17
CA LEU A 113 23.82 -18.08 -8.08
C LEU A 113 25.34 -18.04 -7.86
N ASP A 114 26.05 -19.17 -7.93
CA ASP A 114 27.51 -19.22 -7.80
C ASP A 114 28.21 -18.47 -8.95
N LEU A 115 27.68 -18.55 -10.17
CA LEU A 115 28.18 -17.80 -11.33
C LEU A 115 27.99 -16.28 -11.14
N LEU A 116 26.81 -15.86 -10.71
CA LEU A 116 26.48 -14.46 -10.45
C LEU A 116 27.27 -13.91 -9.26
N ALA A 117 27.45 -14.70 -8.20
CA ALA A 117 28.23 -14.32 -7.02
C ALA A 117 29.71 -14.12 -7.36
N ARG A 118 30.31 -15.02 -8.14
CA ARG A 118 31.69 -14.85 -8.66
C ARG A 118 31.85 -13.63 -9.54
N ALA A 119 30.80 -13.28 -10.30
CA ALA A 119 30.77 -12.04 -11.08
C ALA A 119 30.53 -10.80 -10.21
N GLY A 120 30.27 -10.94 -8.90
CA GLY A 120 30.00 -9.82 -7.98
C GLY A 120 28.62 -9.19 -8.16
N ILE A 121 27.66 -9.93 -8.73
CA ILE A 121 26.27 -9.49 -8.96
C ILE A 121 25.42 -9.90 -7.76
N ILE A 122 24.62 -8.96 -7.23
CA ILE A 122 23.60 -9.29 -6.22
C ILE A 122 22.38 -9.83 -6.96
N ALA A 123 21.99 -11.08 -6.69
CA ALA A 123 20.86 -11.71 -7.35
C ALA A 123 19.71 -11.99 -6.37
N LEU A 124 18.54 -11.46 -6.68
CA LEU A 124 17.27 -11.74 -6.02
C LEU A 124 16.42 -12.63 -6.91
N ARG A 125 15.84 -13.67 -6.30
CA ARG A 125 14.99 -14.65 -6.97
C ARG A 125 13.57 -14.58 -6.42
N ARG A 126 12.59 -14.95 -7.26
CA ARG A 126 11.17 -15.06 -6.89
C ARG A 126 10.58 -13.74 -6.36
N ALA A 127 10.96 -12.63 -6.99
CA ALA A 127 10.37 -11.34 -6.70
C ALA A 127 8.88 -11.33 -7.06
N LYS A 128 8.06 -10.72 -6.20
CA LYS A 128 6.62 -10.58 -6.46
C LYS A 128 6.41 -9.70 -7.69
N ARG A 129 5.50 -10.09 -8.60
CA ARG A 129 5.15 -9.31 -9.81
C ARG A 129 4.84 -7.84 -9.50
N ARG A 130 4.07 -7.58 -8.45
CA ARG A 130 3.73 -6.21 -8.00
C ARG A 130 4.96 -5.37 -7.61
N ASN A 131 6.04 -6.00 -7.17
CA ASN A 131 7.29 -5.33 -6.82
C ASN A 131 8.08 -4.98 -8.09
N MET A 132 7.99 -5.79 -9.14
CA MET A 132 8.62 -5.51 -10.44
C MET A 132 8.05 -4.24 -11.07
N GLU A 133 6.72 -4.11 -11.10
CA GLU A 133 6.03 -2.90 -11.59
C GLU A 133 6.46 -1.65 -10.80
N ARG A 134 6.66 -1.78 -9.48
CA ARG A 134 7.12 -0.68 -8.62
C ARG A 134 8.60 -0.37 -8.79
N LEU A 135 9.45 -1.37 -9.01
CA LEU A 135 10.88 -1.17 -9.27
C LEU A 135 11.09 -0.38 -10.56
N ILE A 136 10.32 -0.66 -11.60
CA ILE A 136 10.35 0.12 -12.85
C ILE A 136 9.97 1.58 -12.57
N LEU A 137 8.89 1.81 -11.81
CA LEU A 137 8.47 3.16 -11.46
C LEU A 137 9.43 3.90 -10.53
N ALA A 138 10.15 3.20 -9.66
CA ALA A 138 11.10 3.80 -8.71
C ALA A 138 12.49 4.01 -9.32
N CYS A 139 13.06 2.97 -9.93
CA CYS A 139 14.45 2.94 -10.40
C CYS A 139 14.57 3.31 -11.89
N GLY A 140 13.46 3.30 -12.63
CA GLY A 140 13.48 3.32 -14.10
C GLY A 140 13.82 1.96 -14.71
N GLY A 141 14.08 1.95 -16.01
CA GLY A 141 14.37 0.74 -16.78
C GLY A 141 13.10 0.04 -17.30
N GLU A 142 13.29 -1.12 -17.93
CA GLU A 142 12.22 -1.92 -18.52
C GLU A 142 12.27 -3.36 -17.97
N ALA A 143 11.11 -3.98 -17.75
CA ALA A 143 11.07 -5.39 -17.37
C ALA A 143 11.44 -6.28 -18.55
N VAL A 144 12.60 -6.92 -18.44
CA VAL A 144 13.14 -7.78 -19.48
C VAL A 144 12.54 -9.19 -19.41
N ASN A 145 11.98 -9.65 -20.53
CA ASN A 145 11.39 -11.00 -20.64
C ASN A 145 12.30 -12.03 -21.32
N SER A 146 13.31 -11.60 -22.09
CA SER A 146 14.34 -12.46 -22.68
C SER A 146 15.73 -11.85 -22.50
N VAL A 147 16.74 -12.67 -22.29
CA VAL A 147 18.13 -12.24 -22.14
C VAL A 147 18.85 -11.98 -23.47
N ASP A 148 18.21 -12.25 -24.60
CA ASP A 148 18.84 -12.15 -25.92
C ASP A 148 19.06 -10.68 -26.34
N ASP A 149 18.10 -9.81 -26.04
CA ASP A 149 18.10 -8.40 -26.44
C ASP A 149 18.39 -7.48 -25.23
N LEU A 150 19.43 -7.79 -24.48
CA LEU A 150 19.84 -6.98 -23.33
C LEU A 150 20.59 -5.72 -23.77
N THR A 151 19.94 -4.57 -23.62
CA THR A 151 20.58 -3.25 -23.83
C THR A 151 20.84 -2.53 -22.50
N PRO A 152 21.84 -1.63 -22.42
CA PRO A 152 22.06 -0.82 -21.24
C PRO A 152 20.87 0.08 -20.86
N ASP A 153 20.03 0.44 -21.84
CA ASP A 153 18.88 1.32 -21.65
C ASP A 153 17.74 0.66 -20.87
N CYS A 154 17.68 -0.69 -20.87
CA CYS A 154 16.72 -1.45 -20.08
C CYS A 154 17.00 -1.39 -18.57
N LEU A 155 18.18 -0.93 -18.15
CA LEU A 155 18.60 -0.94 -16.75
C LEU A 155 18.02 0.23 -15.96
N GLY A 156 17.49 -0.08 -14.78
CA GLY A 156 17.18 0.91 -13.75
C GLY A 156 18.43 1.34 -13.00
N TRP A 157 18.31 2.40 -12.18
CA TRP A 157 19.39 2.90 -11.34
C TRP A 157 18.92 3.16 -9.91
N ALA A 158 19.75 2.77 -8.94
CA ALA A 158 19.59 3.10 -7.52
C ALA A 158 20.92 3.45 -6.88
N GLY A 159 20.94 4.48 -6.03
CA GLY A 159 22.16 4.93 -5.37
C GLY A 159 22.64 3.97 -4.28
N LEU A 160 21.75 3.25 -3.62
CA LEU A 160 22.11 2.32 -2.56
C LEU A 160 21.20 1.08 -2.58
N VAL A 161 21.81 -0.11 -2.61
CA VAL A 161 21.13 -1.38 -2.41
C VAL A 161 21.80 -2.13 -1.28
N TYR A 162 21.04 -2.49 -0.24
CA TYR A 162 21.58 -3.26 0.88
C TYR A 162 20.58 -4.27 1.44
N GLU A 163 21.12 -5.36 1.95
CA GLU A 163 20.39 -6.40 2.67
C GLU A 163 20.45 -6.13 4.18
N HIS A 164 19.28 -6.04 4.80
CA HIS A 164 19.11 -6.01 6.23
C HIS A 164 18.55 -7.36 6.69
N VAL A 165 19.30 -8.04 7.55
CA VAL A 165 18.92 -9.35 8.09
C VAL A 165 18.34 -9.14 9.49
N LEU A 166 17.13 -9.63 9.72
CA LEU A 166 16.47 -9.58 11.02
C LEU A 166 16.01 -10.99 11.41
N GLY A 167 16.74 -11.60 12.34
CA GLY A 167 16.53 -13.01 12.66
C GLY A 167 16.84 -13.89 11.46
N GLU A 168 15.83 -14.64 11.00
CA GLU A 168 15.93 -15.50 9.81
C GLU A 168 15.44 -14.80 8.53
N GLU A 169 14.78 -13.65 8.67
CA GLU A 169 14.23 -12.89 7.54
C GLU A 169 15.26 -11.93 6.96
N LYS A 170 15.21 -11.76 5.64
CA LYS A 170 16.11 -10.89 4.90
C LYS A 170 15.29 -9.89 4.12
N TYR A 171 15.62 -8.61 4.29
CA TYR A 171 14.97 -7.51 3.60
C TYR A 171 15.98 -6.79 2.72
N THR A 172 15.66 -6.60 1.45
CA THR A 172 16.54 -5.82 0.55
C THR A 172 15.96 -4.44 0.35
N PHE A 173 16.75 -3.43 0.68
CA PHE A 173 16.42 -2.04 0.53
C PHE A 173 17.02 -1.52 -0.77
N VAL A 174 16.20 -0.87 -1.57
CA VAL A 174 16.59 -0.11 -2.75
C VAL A 174 16.28 1.35 -2.45
N GLU A 175 17.32 2.14 -2.19
CA GLU A 175 17.24 3.53 -1.76
C GLU A 175 18.01 4.46 -2.71
N ASN A 176 17.76 5.77 -2.59
CA ASN A 176 18.40 6.81 -3.39
C ASN A 176 18.18 6.62 -4.90
N VAL A 177 16.93 6.40 -5.31
CA VAL A 177 16.56 6.32 -6.73
C VAL A 177 16.40 7.72 -7.34
N LYS A 178 16.66 7.88 -8.65
CA LYS A 178 16.60 9.20 -9.31
C LYS A 178 15.20 9.81 -9.31
N ASN A 179 14.19 9.02 -9.65
CA ASN A 179 12.80 9.46 -9.80
C ASN A 179 11.85 8.51 -9.03
N PRO A 180 11.66 8.70 -7.72
CA PRO A 180 10.82 7.82 -6.90
C PRO A 180 9.32 8.03 -7.17
N HIS A 181 8.78 7.57 -8.31
CA HIS A 181 7.32 7.52 -8.52
C HIS A 181 6.64 6.41 -7.69
N SER A 182 7.44 5.48 -7.16
CA SER A 182 7.02 4.52 -6.15
C SER A 182 7.92 4.61 -4.92
N CYS A 183 7.29 4.66 -3.75
CA CYS A 183 7.94 4.70 -2.45
C CYS A 183 7.38 3.60 -1.55
N THR A 184 8.11 3.27 -0.49
CA THR A 184 7.70 2.27 0.50
C THR A 184 7.64 2.89 1.88
N ILE A 185 6.49 2.74 2.55
CA ILE A 185 6.37 3.00 3.98
C ILE A 185 6.69 1.69 4.68
N LEU A 186 7.81 1.67 5.40
CA LEU A 186 8.23 0.55 6.22
C LEU A 186 7.71 0.75 7.64
N ILE A 187 6.72 -0.06 8.02
CA ILE A 187 6.17 -0.09 9.38
C ILE A 187 6.97 -1.11 10.20
N LYS A 188 7.42 -0.71 11.38
CA LYS A 188 8.00 -1.64 12.35
C LYS A 188 7.02 -1.81 13.50
N GLY A 189 6.94 -3.02 14.05
CA GLY A 189 6.12 -3.26 15.23
C GLY A 189 6.40 -4.61 15.89
N PRO A 190 6.09 -4.75 17.18
CA PRO A 190 6.41 -5.94 17.96
C PRO A 190 5.52 -7.13 17.60
N ASN A 191 4.23 -6.89 17.39
CA ASN A 191 3.22 -7.91 17.19
C ASN A 191 2.47 -7.70 15.88
N ASP A 192 1.96 -8.78 15.28
CA ASP A 192 1.19 -8.69 14.04
C ASP A 192 -0.07 -7.84 14.18
N HIS A 193 -0.74 -7.91 15.34
CA HIS A 193 -1.93 -7.13 15.62
C HIS A 193 -1.65 -5.63 15.62
N THR A 194 -0.57 -5.20 16.28
CA THR A 194 -0.14 -3.79 16.29
C THR A 194 0.25 -3.32 14.90
N ILE A 195 0.96 -4.16 14.13
CA ILE A 195 1.36 -3.85 12.75
C ILE A 195 0.12 -3.71 11.85
N ALA A 196 -0.86 -4.60 11.98
CA ALA A 196 -2.09 -4.54 11.20
C ALA A 196 -2.85 -3.24 11.48
N GLN A 197 -2.99 -2.86 12.75
CA GLN A 197 -3.63 -1.60 13.14
C GLN A 197 -2.91 -0.37 12.57
N ILE A 198 -1.58 -0.30 12.70
CA ILE A 198 -0.80 0.82 12.13
C ILE A 198 -0.91 0.84 10.61
N LYS A 199 -0.88 -0.33 9.96
CA LYS A 199 -1.01 -0.45 8.51
C LYS A 199 -2.37 0.05 8.01
N ASP A 200 -3.45 -0.27 8.72
CA ASP A 200 -4.78 0.20 8.36
C ASP A 200 -4.91 1.71 8.61
N ALA A 201 -4.39 2.22 9.74
CA ALA A 201 -4.35 3.66 10.01
C ALA A 201 -3.56 4.45 8.94
N VAL A 202 -2.39 3.95 8.53
CA VAL A 202 -1.60 4.57 7.45
C VAL A 202 -2.36 4.52 6.12
N ARG A 203 -3.04 3.40 5.81
CA ARG A 203 -3.84 3.30 4.58
C ARG A 203 -4.98 4.31 4.57
N ASP A 204 -5.67 4.48 5.69
CA ASP A 204 -6.79 5.41 5.81
C ASP A 204 -6.29 6.87 5.71
N GLY A 205 -5.19 7.21 6.40
CA GLY A 205 -4.55 8.51 6.28
C GLY A 205 -4.06 8.83 4.86
N LEU A 206 -3.41 7.87 4.18
CA LEU A 206 -2.98 8.05 2.79
C LEU A 206 -4.15 8.30 1.84
N ARG A 207 -5.28 7.60 2.05
CA ARG A 207 -6.49 7.81 1.25
C ARG A 207 -7.14 9.15 1.56
N ALA A 208 -7.17 9.58 2.82
CA ALA A 208 -7.66 10.89 3.20
C ALA A 208 -6.85 12.00 2.51
N VAL A 209 -5.52 11.93 2.55
CA VAL A 209 -4.65 12.90 1.86
C VAL A 209 -4.83 12.84 0.33
N LYS A 210 -4.93 11.64 -0.25
CA LYS A 210 -5.21 11.47 -1.69
C LYS A 210 -6.51 12.17 -2.07
N ASN A 211 -7.58 11.95 -1.31
CA ASN A 211 -8.88 12.56 -1.57
C ASN A 211 -8.80 14.09 -1.49
N THR A 212 -8.04 14.64 -0.54
CA THR A 212 -7.81 16.10 -0.45
C THR A 212 -7.13 16.65 -1.71
N ILE A 213 -6.16 15.92 -2.26
CA ILE A 213 -5.46 16.31 -3.50
C ILE A 213 -6.41 16.24 -4.70
N GLU A 214 -7.28 15.24 -4.77
CA GLU A 214 -8.24 15.06 -5.87
C GLU A 214 -9.43 16.02 -5.80
N ASP A 215 -9.92 16.34 -4.60
CA ASP A 215 -11.08 17.21 -4.38
C ASP A 215 -10.72 18.71 -4.44
N GLU A 216 -9.44 19.06 -4.34
CA GLU A 216 -8.89 20.44 -4.24
C GLU A 216 -9.57 21.31 -3.16
N SER A 217 -10.28 20.66 -2.21
CA SER A 217 -11.08 21.31 -1.19
C SER A 217 -11.20 20.43 0.05
N VAL A 218 -11.33 21.07 1.21
CA VAL A 218 -11.53 20.43 2.51
C VAL A 218 -12.66 21.11 3.27
N VAL A 219 -13.29 20.36 4.15
CA VAL A 219 -14.36 20.84 5.04
C VAL A 219 -13.82 20.91 6.46
N LEU A 220 -14.32 21.85 7.26
CA LEU A 220 -13.95 21.96 8.66
C LEU A 220 -14.50 20.77 9.46
N GLY A 221 -13.61 20.13 10.21
CA GLY A 221 -13.92 18.92 10.97
C GLY A 221 -14.48 19.22 12.36
N ALA A 222 -14.20 18.31 13.31
CA ALA A 222 -14.64 18.43 14.71
C ALA A 222 -16.16 18.62 14.91
N GLY A 223 -16.99 18.17 13.96
CA GLY A 223 -18.44 18.35 14.00
C GLY A 223 -18.93 19.74 13.58
N ALA A 224 -18.04 20.62 13.09
CA ALA A 224 -18.39 21.99 12.72
C ALA A 224 -19.37 22.04 11.54
N PHE A 225 -19.13 21.20 10.53
CA PHE A 225 -20.06 21.07 9.41
C PHE A 225 -21.46 20.64 9.86
N GLU A 226 -21.55 19.66 10.75
CA GLU A 226 -22.82 19.11 11.24
C GLU A 226 -23.63 20.16 12.02
N VAL A 227 -22.97 20.95 12.88
CA VAL A 227 -23.61 22.03 13.63
C VAL A 227 -24.11 23.12 12.68
N ALA A 228 -23.28 23.56 11.74
CA ALA A 228 -23.64 24.58 10.76
C ALA A 228 -24.79 24.11 9.84
N ALA A 229 -24.72 22.87 9.34
CA ALA A 229 -25.75 22.28 8.49
C ALA A 229 -27.09 22.17 9.23
N ARG A 230 -27.09 21.74 10.49
CA ARG A 230 -28.31 21.74 11.30
C ARG A 230 -28.90 23.14 11.42
N GLN A 231 -28.09 24.14 11.76
CA GLN A 231 -28.59 25.49 12.00
C GLN A 231 -29.20 26.09 10.74
N HIS A 232 -28.57 25.88 9.58
CA HIS A 232 -29.12 26.27 8.28
C HIS A 232 -30.44 25.54 7.96
N LEU A 233 -30.52 24.22 8.19
CA LEU A 233 -31.75 23.44 7.96
C LEU A 233 -32.93 23.92 8.82
N ILE A 234 -32.68 24.22 10.10
CA ILE A 234 -33.72 24.67 11.03
C ILE A 234 -34.13 26.13 10.76
N ASN A 235 -33.18 27.02 10.50
CA ASN A 235 -33.46 28.45 10.42
C ASN A 235 -33.91 28.92 9.04
N GLU A 236 -33.44 28.27 7.97
CA GLU A 236 -33.73 28.68 6.59
C GLU A 236 -34.65 27.67 5.90
N VAL A 237 -34.23 26.40 5.83
CA VAL A 237 -34.93 25.40 5.02
C VAL A 237 -36.29 25.04 5.61
N LYS A 238 -36.39 24.85 6.93
CA LYS A 238 -37.67 24.54 7.60
C LYS A 238 -38.77 25.59 7.30
N LYS A 239 -38.40 26.86 7.14
CA LYS A 239 -39.33 27.95 6.82
C LYS A 239 -39.82 27.91 5.37
N THR A 240 -39.01 27.39 4.44
CA THR A 240 -39.37 27.27 3.02
C THR A 240 -40.29 26.10 2.71
N VAL A 241 -40.20 25.02 3.49
CA VAL A 241 -40.99 23.79 3.29
C VAL A 241 -42.35 23.93 3.98
N GLN A 242 -43.43 23.44 3.37
CA GLN A 242 -44.77 23.49 3.95
C GLN A 242 -45.31 22.10 4.32
N GLY A 243 -46.17 22.06 5.34
CA GLY A 243 -46.88 20.85 5.75
C GLY A 243 -45.99 19.83 6.46
N ARG A 244 -46.36 18.54 6.35
CA ARG A 244 -45.72 17.43 7.10
C ARG A 244 -44.22 17.25 6.80
N ALA A 245 -43.75 17.71 5.65
CA ALA A 245 -42.34 17.63 5.28
C ALA A 245 -41.43 18.45 6.21
N GLN A 246 -41.96 19.48 6.90
CA GLN A 246 -41.21 20.23 7.92
C GLN A 246 -40.70 19.33 9.05
N LEU A 247 -41.48 18.32 9.45
CA LEU A 247 -41.08 17.37 10.48
C LEU A 247 -39.93 16.47 10.02
N GLY A 248 -39.89 16.14 8.72
CA GLY A 248 -38.79 15.38 8.12
C GLY A 248 -37.48 16.17 8.08
N VAL A 249 -37.54 17.47 7.74
CA VAL A 249 -36.38 18.37 7.75
C VAL A 249 -35.83 18.51 9.17
N GLU A 250 -36.70 18.70 10.16
CA GLU A 250 -36.30 18.80 11.57
C GLU A 250 -35.65 17.50 12.07
N ALA A 251 -36.27 16.35 11.81
CA ALA A 251 -35.71 15.05 12.17
C ALA A 251 -34.34 14.81 11.52
N PHE A 252 -34.17 15.21 10.25
CA PHE A 252 -32.88 15.09 9.56
C PHE A 252 -31.83 16.03 10.14
N ALA A 253 -32.19 17.28 10.44
CA ALA A 253 -31.29 18.27 11.02
C ALA A 253 -30.77 17.84 12.40
N ASP A 254 -31.64 17.27 13.24
CA ASP A 254 -31.25 16.75 14.55
C ASP A 254 -30.41 15.47 14.45
N ALA A 255 -30.63 14.65 13.42
CA ALA A 255 -29.80 13.47 13.16
C ALA A 255 -28.35 13.81 12.81
N LEU A 256 -28.08 14.97 12.17
CA LEU A 256 -26.71 15.40 11.88
C LEU A 256 -25.87 15.61 13.14
N LEU A 257 -26.49 15.99 14.27
CA LEU A 257 -25.78 16.17 15.54
C LEU A 257 -25.28 14.86 16.16
N VAL A 258 -25.58 13.69 15.57
CA VAL A 258 -25.06 12.41 16.09
C VAL A 258 -23.53 12.41 16.13
N VAL A 259 -22.85 13.00 15.15
CA VAL A 259 -21.38 13.03 15.09
C VAL A 259 -20.78 13.80 16.29
N PRO A 260 -21.10 15.08 16.52
CA PRO A 260 -20.55 15.80 17.67
C PRO A 260 -21.01 15.21 19.02
N LYS A 261 -22.23 14.65 19.11
CA LYS A 261 -22.71 13.97 20.33
C LYS A 261 -21.86 12.73 20.65
N THR A 262 -21.65 11.87 19.67
CA THR A 262 -20.85 10.65 19.85
C THR A 262 -19.38 10.98 20.12
N LEU A 263 -18.84 12.04 19.51
CA LEU A 263 -17.49 12.52 19.85
C LEU A 263 -17.38 12.99 21.29
N ALA A 264 -18.36 13.76 21.79
CA ALA A 264 -18.41 14.19 23.18
C ALA A 264 -18.56 13.01 24.15
N GLU A 265 -19.45 12.06 23.84
CA GLU A 265 -19.67 10.84 24.63
C GLU A 265 -18.40 9.98 24.72
N ASN A 266 -17.72 9.74 23.59
CA ASN A 266 -16.45 9.02 23.55
C ASN A 266 -15.33 9.72 24.34
N SER A 267 -15.43 11.04 24.48
CA SER A 267 -14.51 11.86 25.27
C SER A 267 -14.89 11.93 26.76
N GLY A 268 -16.02 11.33 27.17
CA GLY A 268 -16.51 11.36 28.55
C GLY A 268 -17.12 12.70 28.98
N LEU A 269 -17.50 13.55 28.02
CA LEU A 269 -18.08 14.87 28.26
C LEU A 269 -19.61 14.81 28.27
N ASP A 270 -20.26 15.80 28.89
CA ASP A 270 -21.72 15.92 28.82
C ASP A 270 -22.15 16.36 27.41
N THR A 271 -22.88 15.47 26.72
CA THR A 271 -23.31 15.70 25.33
C THR A 271 -24.27 16.87 25.17
N GLN A 272 -25.07 17.21 26.19
CA GLN A 272 -26.02 18.32 26.11
C GLN A 272 -25.29 19.65 26.25
N ASP A 273 -24.42 19.76 27.26
CA ASP A 273 -23.65 20.98 27.50
C ASP A 273 -22.78 21.34 26.30
N VAL A 274 -22.11 20.35 25.72
CA VAL A 274 -21.29 20.53 24.51
C VAL A 274 -22.13 21.04 23.33
N ILE A 275 -23.28 20.43 23.06
CA ILE A 275 -24.12 20.82 21.92
C ILE A 275 -24.72 22.21 22.13
N ILE A 276 -25.10 22.56 23.36
CA ILE A 276 -25.57 23.90 23.72
C ILE A 276 -24.46 24.93 23.49
N ALA A 277 -23.24 24.64 23.96
CA ALA A 277 -22.09 25.52 23.77
C ALA A 277 -21.75 25.73 22.29
N LEU A 278 -21.68 24.65 21.51
CA LEU A 278 -21.40 24.72 20.07
C LEU A 278 -22.48 25.49 19.31
N THR A 279 -23.76 25.19 19.57
CA THR A 279 -24.86 25.90 18.88
C THR A 279 -24.89 27.37 19.28
N GLY A 280 -24.69 27.67 20.56
CA GLY A 280 -24.68 29.04 21.09
C GLY A 280 -23.56 29.90 20.52
N GLU A 281 -22.36 29.36 20.36
CA GLU A 281 -21.26 30.09 19.70
C GLU A 281 -21.45 30.19 18.19
N HIS A 282 -22.00 29.16 17.55
CA HIS A 282 -22.31 29.23 16.11
C HIS A 282 -23.35 30.32 15.80
N ASP A 283 -24.36 30.47 16.65
CA ASP A 283 -25.38 31.51 16.54
C ASP A 283 -24.82 32.94 16.68
N ARG A 284 -23.63 33.09 17.29
CA ARG A 284 -22.90 34.37 17.32
C ARG A 284 -22.15 34.66 16.02
N GLY A 285 -22.21 33.77 15.04
CA GLY A 285 -21.53 33.88 13.75
C GLY A 285 -20.12 33.29 13.73
N ASN A 286 -19.70 32.60 14.80
CA ASN A 286 -18.39 31.98 14.87
C ASN A 286 -18.41 30.59 14.22
N ILE A 287 -17.28 30.20 13.63
CA ILE A 287 -17.07 28.82 13.18
C ILE A 287 -16.55 28.02 14.36
N VAL A 288 -17.27 26.94 14.70
CA VAL A 288 -16.99 26.18 15.91
C VAL A 288 -17.02 24.68 15.68
N GLY A 289 -16.09 23.98 16.29
CA GLY A 289 -16.07 22.54 16.43
C GLY A 289 -15.75 22.14 17.88
N LEU A 290 -15.86 20.85 18.14
CA LEU A 290 -15.66 20.26 19.46
C LEU A 290 -14.18 19.98 19.74
N ASN A 291 -13.66 20.52 20.84
CA ASN A 291 -12.42 20.03 21.42
C ASN A 291 -12.68 18.77 22.28
N GLN A 292 -12.13 17.62 21.88
CA GLN A 292 -12.31 16.36 22.60
C GLN A 292 -11.65 16.33 23.99
N HIS A 293 -10.65 17.19 24.24
CA HIS A 293 -9.92 17.20 25.52
C HIS A 293 -10.57 18.10 26.56
N THR A 294 -11.05 19.29 26.15
CA THR A 294 -11.62 20.29 27.07
C THR A 294 -13.14 20.32 27.05
N GLY A 295 -13.77 19.87 25.96
CA GLY A 295 -15.21 20.02 25.72
C GLY A 295 -15.65 21.42 25.32
N GLU A 296 -14.71 22.35 25.13
CA GLU A 296 -15.01 23.73 24.76
C GLU A 296 -15.11 23.91 23.23
N PRO A 297 -15.90 24.88 22.75
CA PRO A 297 -15.92 25.28 21.35
C PRO A 297 -14.56 25.84 20.91
N ILE A 298 -14.03 25.32 19.81
CA ILE A 298 -12.77 25.76 19.19
C ILE A 298 -12.99 26.08 17.72
N ASP A 299 -12.10 26.87 17.11
CA ASP A 299 -12.07 27.02 15.65
C ASP A 299 -11.30 25.84 15.03
N PRO A 300 -11.96 24.93 14.28
CA PRO A 300 -11.30 23.79 13.66
C PRO A 300 -10.22 24.20 12.66
N GLN A 301 -10.34 25.38 12.05
CA GLN A 301 -9.36 25.87 11.08
C GLN A 301 -8.04 26.22 11.76
N MET A 302 -8.10 26.84 12.93
CA MET A 302 -6.90 27.18 13.71
C MET A 302 -6.23 25.94 14.29
N GLU A 303 -7.01 24.93 14.70
CA GLU A 303 -6.51 23.65 15.22
C GLU A 303 -6.08 22.67 14.11
N GLY A 304 -6.34 23.00 12.83
CA GLY A 304 -5.96 22.16 11.70
C GLY A 304 -6.77 20.88 11.55
N ILE A 305 -8.02 20.85 12.05
CA ILE A 305 -8.90 19.69 12.00
C ILE A 305 -9.81 19.79 10.77
N PHE A 306 -9.54 18.94 9.78
CA PHE A 306 -10.23 18.94 8.50
C PHE A 306 -10.83 17.57 8.17
N ASP A 307 -11.97 17.60 7.48
CA ASP A 307 -12.61 16.44 6.87
C ASP A 307 -12.58 16.56 5.34
N ASN A 308 -12.49 15.41 4.65
CA ASN A 308 -12.54 15.38 3.20
C ASN A 308 -13.94 15.75 2.67
N TYR A 309 -13.97 16.59 1.64
CA TYR A 309 -15.21 17.00 0.97
C TYR A 309 -15.96 15.79 0.39
N SER A 310 -15.28 14.93 -0.39
CA SER A 310 -15.88 13.73 -0.99
C SER A 310 -16.51 12.81 0.05
N VAL A 311 -15.86 12.62 1.20
CA VAL A 311 -16.35 11.77 2.29
C VAL A 311 -17.65 12.34 2.87
N LYS A 312 -17.68 13.62 3.25
CA LYS A 312 -18.90 14.27 3.77
C LYS A 312 -20.03 14.25 2.77
N ARG A 313 -19.75 14.59 1.50
CA ARG A 313 -20.72 14.54 0.41
C ARG A 313 -21.32 13.14 0.25
N GLN A 314 -20.50 12.10 0.28
CA GLN A 314 -20.98 10.73 0.12
C GLN A 314 -21.82 10.26 1.31
N ILE A 315 -21.44 10.64 2.53
CA ILE A 315 -22.20 10.31 3.75
C ILE A 315 -23.59 10.94 3.70
N ILE A 316 -23.68 12.24 3.37
CA ILE A 316 -24.95 12.98 3.32
C ILE A 316 -25.83 12.50 2.17
N ASN A 317 -25.25 12.04 1.06
CA ASN A 317 -26.03 11.45 -0.02
C ASN A 317 -26.51 10.03 0.30
N SER A 318 -25.66 9.19 0.88
CA SER A 318 -25.95 7.76 1.03
C SER A 318 -26.83 7.47 2.24
N GLY A 319 -26.61 8.17 3.35
CA GLY A 319 -27.36 7.98 4.59
C GLY A 319 -28.88 8.09 4.40
N PRO A 320 -29.39 9.25 3.92
CA PRO A 320 -30.82 9.46 3.70
C PRO A 320 -31.44 8.48 2.70
N VAL A 321 -30.71 8.10 1.65
CA VAL A 321 -31.20 7.14 0.65
C VAL A 321 -31.47 5.78 1.31
N ILE A 322 -30.52 5.28 2.11
CA ILE A 322 -30.68 4.00 2.81
C ILE A 322 -31.76 4.12 3.90
N SER A 323 -31.74 5.19 4.70
CA SER A 323 -32.75 5.41 5.73
C SER A 323 -34.17 5.50 5.14
N SER A 324 -34.34 6.20 4.01
CA SER A 324 -35.63 6.28 3.34
C SER A 324 -36.10 4.92 2.81
N GLN A 325 -35.20 4.06 2.32
CA GLN A 325 -35.56 2.72 1.90
C GLN A 325 -36.02 1.86 3.08
N LEU A 326 -35.31 1.96 4.21
CA LEU A 326 -35.65 1.23 5.43
C LEU A 326 -36.98 1.69 6.04
N LEU A 327 -37.27 3.00 6.01
CA LEU A 327 -38.52 3.56 6.52
C LEU A 327 -39.75 3.14 5.71
N LEU A 328 -39.58 2.70 4.46
CA LEU A 328 -40.66 2.21 3.59
C LEU A 328 -40.93 0.71 3.74
N VAL A 329 -40.18 0.00 4.59
CA VAL A 329 -40.38 -1.44 4.82
C VAL A 329 -41.48 -1.63 5.86
N ASP A 330 -42.65 -2.10 5.41
CA ASP A 330 -43.76 -2.42 6.30
C ASP A 330 -43.66 -3.84 6.90
N GLU A 331 -43.04 -4.78 6.19
CA GLU A 331 -42.96 -6.18 6.61
C GLU A 331 -41.65 -6.86 6.19
N VAL A 332 -41.06 -7.65 7.09
CA VAL A 332 -39.85 -8.45 6.83
C VAL A 332 -40.23 -9.93 6.82
N ILE A 333 -40.44 -10.48 5.64
CA ILE A 333 -40.83 -11.89 5.47
C ILE A 333 -39.57 -12.77 5.42
N ARG A 334 -39.38 -13.59 6.46
CA ARG A 334 -38.35 -14.63 6.47
C ARG A 334 -38.92 -15.94 5.92
N ALA A 335 -38.97 -16.06 4.59
CA ALA A 335 -39.35 -17.30 3.90
C ALA A 335 -38.13 -17.93 3.22
N GLY A 336 -37.92 -19.22 3.48
CA GLY A 336 -36.84 -19.99 2.87
C GLY A 336 -37.18 -21.48 2.90
N ARG A 337 -36.87 -22.20 1.83
CA ARG A 337 -37.16 -23.63 1.75
C ARG A 337 -36.19 -24.38 2.67
N ASN A 338 -36.69 -24.96 3.75
CA ASN A 338 -35.90 -25.85 4.61
C ASN A 338 -35.48 -27.09 3.81
N MET A 339 -34.27 -27.09 3.27
CA MET A 339 -33.65 -28.28 2.70
C MET A 339 -33.14 -29.20 3.83
N ARG A 340 -34.04 -29.68 4.70
CA ARG A 340 -33.75 -30.89 5.48
C ARG A 340 -33.97 -32.07 4.56
N LYS A 341 -32.90 -32.78 4.21
CA LYS A 341 -33.01 -34.08 3.54
C LYS A 341 -33.90 -34.99 4.40
N PRO A 342 -34.90 -35.67 3.83
CA PRO A 342 -35.54 -36.77 4.53
C PRO A 342 -34.47 -37.84 4.81
N ASN A 343 -34.42 -38.30 6.06
CA ASN A 343 -33.52 -39.35 6.55
C ASN A 343 -33.68 -40.65 5.76
#